data_AF-A0A014Q8N8-F1
#
_entry.id   AF-A0A014Q8N8-F1
#
_cell.length_a   1.000
_cell.length_b   1.000
_cell.length_c   1.000
_cell.angle_alpha   90.00
_cell.angle_beta   90.00
_cell.angle_gamma   90.00
#
_symmetry.space_group_name_H-M   'P 1'
#
loop_
_entity.id
_entity.type
_entity.pdbx_description
1 polymer ?
#
loop_
_entity_poly.entity_id
_entity_poly.type
_entity_poly.pdbx_seq_one_letter_code
_entity_poly.pdbx_strand_id
1 'polypeptide(L)'
;MHIEPGLVDGTKILLSYATATAALAYTAKLAWDMVRSNSVQALLLRSVVATALVFAFFEVFPHHPVGVSEVHLILGTTLLLIFGAAPAAIGLAAGLLVQSLFFAPQDLPQYGMNVTTLLVPLFATAVLARRVIPADMAYVDLSYAQTFKLSVAYQGGIVLWVGFWAIYGHGVGAENLASIGSFGAAYMTVVLLEPLIDLAVLAAAKSWRRLQGSAVLERRVYQAA
;
A
#
# COMPACT_ATOMS: atom_id res chain seq x y z
N MET A 1 -1.52 8.98 -5.85
CA MET A 1 -2.48 7.93 -5.53
C MET A 1 -3.92 8.40 -5.70
N HIS A 2 -4.22 9.67 -5.42
CA HIS A 2 -5.47 10.29 -5.88
C HIS A 2 -5.38 10.51 -7.38
N ILE A 3 -6.27 9.84 -8.12
CA ILE A 3 -6.43 10.07 -9.55
C ILE A 3 -7.18 11.39 -9.73
N GLU A 4 -6.74 12.25 -10.65
CA GLU A 4 -7.39 13.55 -10.85
C GLU A 4 -8.87 13.40 -11.28
N PRO A 5 -9.81 14.14 -10.66
CA PRO A 5 -11.21 14.13 -11.05
C PRO A 5 -11.41 14.41 -12.55
N GLY A 6 -12.09 13.49 -13.23
CA GLY A 6 -12.32 13.57 -14.68
C GLY A 6 -11.30 12.81 -15.54
N LEU A 7 -10.26 12.20 -14.94
CA LEU A 7 -9.28 11.40 -15.68
C LEU A 7 -9.95 10.21 -16.40
N VAL A 8 -10.98 9.63 -15.77
CA VAL A 8 -11.78 8.54 -16.31
C VAL A 8 -13.25 8.96 -16.32
N ASP A 9 -13.80 9.11 -17.52
CA ASP A 9 -15.20 9.48 -17.72
C ASP A 9 -16.15 8.40 -17.16
N GLY A 10 -17.39 8.78 -16.83
CA GLY A 10 -18.36 7.94 -16.13
C GLY A 10 -18.70 6.63 -16.84
N THR A 11 -18.47 6.54 -18.15
CA THR A 11 -18.62 5.30 -18.94
C THR A 11 -17.51 4.28 -18.68
N LYS A 12 -16.32 4.75 -18.31
CA LYS A 12 -15.11 3.94 -18.05
C LYS A 12 -14.92 3.62 -16.56
N ILE A 13 -15.57 4.36 -15.67
CA ILE A 13 -15.43 4.20 -14.21
C ILE A 13 -15.90 2.81 -13.71
N LEU A 14 -16.74 2.11 -14.47
CA LEU A 14 -17.23 0.78 -14.11
C LEU A 14 -16.10 -0.22 -13.85
N LEU A 15 -15.00 -0.14 -14.62
CA LEU A 15 -13.83 -0.99 -14.42
C LEU A 15 -13.19 -0.75 -13.06
N SER A 16 -13.23 0.49 -12.55
CA SER A 16 -12.71 0.81 -11.22
C SER A 16 -13.51 0.12 -10.13
N TYR A 17 -14.85 0.08 -10.24
CA TYR A 17 -15.69 -0.59 -9.25
C TYR A 17 -15.54 -2.11 -9.32
N ALA A 18 -15.41 -2.67 -10.53
CA ALA A 18 -15.16 -4.10 -10.71
C ALA A 18 -13.81 -4.52 -10.08
N THR A 19 -12.74 -3.79 -10.39
CA THR A 19 -11.40 -4.07 -9.83
C THR A 19 -11.33 -3.81 -8.32
N ALA A 20 -12.00 -2.76 -7.83
CA ALA A 20 -12.10 -2.49 -6.40
C ALA A 20 -12.87 -3.58 -5.66
N THR A 21 -13.99 -4.05 -6.23
CA THR A 21 -14.74 -5.18 -5.66
C THR A 21 -13.87 -6.42 -5.55
N ALA A 22 -13.09 -6.74 -6.60
CA ALA A 22 -12.16 -7.86 -6.56
C ALA A 22 -11.06 -7.68 -5.50
N ALA A 23 -10.46 -6.49 -5.41
CA ALA A 23 -9.41 -6.18 -4.43
C ALA A 23 -9.92 -6.22 -2.98
N LEU A 24 -11.13 -5.70 -2.73
CA LEU A 24 -11.78 -5.73 -1.41
C LEU A 24 -12.24 -7.16 -1.05
N ALA A 25 -12.75 -7.94 -2.00
CA ALA A 25 -13.06 -9.35 -1.78
C ALA A 25 -11.80 -10.16 -1.43
N TYR A 26 -10.67 -9.89 -2.11
CA TYR A 26 -9.40 -10.51 -1.75
C TYR A 26 -8.90 -10.07 -0.37
N THR A 27 -9.10 -8.79 -0.01
CA THR A 27 -8.83 -8.28 1.35
C THR A 27 -9.65 -9.04 2.39
N ALA A 28 -10.95 -9.24 2.16
CA ALA A 28 -11.82 -10.01 3.04
C ALA A 28 -11.36 -11.47 3.17
N LYS A 29 -10.91 -12.08 2.06
CA LYS A 29 -10.31 -13.42 2.08
C LYS A 29 -9.04 -13.48 2.94
N LEU A 30 -8.13 -12.50 2.81
CA LEU A 30 -6.93 -12.42 3.63
C LEU A 30 -7.26 -12.24 5.12
N ALA A 31 -8.25 -11.40 5.43
CA ALA A 31 -8.74 -11.18 6.79
C ALA A 31 -9.31 -12.46 7.39
N TRP A 32 -10.08 -13.20 6.61
CA TRP A 32 -10.67 -14.48 7.00
C TRP A 32 -9.59 -15.55 7.25
N ASP A 33 -8.57 -15.65 6.39
CA ASP A 33 -7.44 -16.55 6.60
C ASP A 33 -6.67 -16.19 7.88
N MET A 34 -6.46 -14.89 8.15
CA MET A 34 -5.81 -14.42 9.38
C MET A 34 -6.62 -14.76 10.63
N VAL A 35 -7.95 -14.62 10.59
CA VAL A 35 -8.83 -14.99 11.70
C VAL A 35 -8.73 -16.48 12.01
N ARG A 36 -8.69 -17.32 10.98
CA ARG A 36 -8.60 -18.79 11.15
C ARG A 36 -7.23 -19.26 11.65
N SER A 37 -6.16 -18.60 11.23
CA SER A 37 -4.78 -19.03 11.53
C SER A 37 -4.17 -18.35 12.75
N ASN A 38 -4.75 -17.23 13.19
CA ASN A 38 -4.20 -16.40 14.25
C ASN A 38 -5.29 -15.92 15.22
N SER A 39 -5.77 -14.68 15.09
CA SER A 39 -6.72 -14.10 16.05
C SER A 39 -7.53 -12.95 15.46
N VAL A 40 -8.83 -12.92 15.78
CA VAL A 40 -9.74 -11.79 15.48
C VAL A 40 -9.25 -10.51 16.15
N GLN A 41 -8.77 -10.60 17.40
CA GLN A 41 -8.29 -9.44 18.15
C GLN A 41 -7.04 -8.83 17.49
N ALA A 42 -6.13 -9.68 17.00
CA ALA A 42 -4.95 -9.22 16.27
C ALA A 42 -5.34 -8.54 14.96
N LEU A 43 -6.29 -9.11 14.20
CA LEU A 43 -6.79 -8.48 12.97
C LEU A 43 -7.36 -7.09 13.25
N LEU A 44 -8.26 -6.97 14.23
CA LEU A 44 -8.90 -5.69 14.58
C LEU A 44 -7.88 -4.65 15.03
N LEU A 45 -7.04 -5.00 16.01
CA LEU A 45 -6.07 -4.07 16.57
C LEU A 45 -5.10 -3.56 15.50
N ARG A 46 -4.51 -4.47 14.73
CA ARG A 46 -3.56 -4.10 13.67
C ARG A 46 -4.21 -3.29 12.57
N SER A 47 -5.46 -3.60 12.22
CA SER A 47 -6.19 -2.85 11.18
C SER A 47 -6.47 -1.43 11.65
N VAL A 48 -6.91 -1.22 12.90
CA VAL A 48 -7.14 0.11 13.46
C VAL A 48 -5.86 0.94 13.48
N VAL A 49 -4.75 0.34 13.93
CA VAL A 49 -3.44 1.01 13.94
C VAL A 49 -2.98 1.33 12.51
N ALA A 50 -3.11 0.38 11.58
CA ALA A 50 -2.77 0.59 10.18
C ALA A 50 -3.62 1.70 9.54
N THR A 51 -4.93 1.74 9.81
CA THR A 51 -5.83 2.82 9.35
C THR A 51 -5.37 4.18 9.85
N ALA A 52 -5.05 4.30 11.15
CA ALA A 52 -4.60 5.56 11.74
C ALA A 52 -3.26 6.03 11.15
N LEU A 53 -2.33 5.09 10.93
CA LEU A 53 -1.04 5.38 10.28
C LEU A 53 -1.23 5.82 8.83
N VAL A 54 -2.02 5.09 8.03
CA VAL A 54 -2.32 5.44 6.64
C VAL A 54 -2.95 6.82 6.56
N PHE A 55 -3.93 7.11 7.42
CA PHE A 55 -4.56 8.43 7.48
C PHE A 55 -3.51 9.52 7.77
N ALA A 56 -2.60 9.30 8.72
CA ALA A 56 -1.52 10.24 9.00
C ALA A 56 -0.53 10.37 7.83
N PHE A 57 -0.21 9.28 7.13
CA PHE A 57 0.64 9.32 5.94
C PHE A 57 0.02 10.13 4.81
N PHE A 58 -1.30 10.17 4.70
CA PHE A 58 -1.98 10.92 3.65
C PHE A 58 -2.21 12.38 4.01
N GLU A 59 -2.58 12.68 5.25
CA GLU A 59 -2.91 14.06 5.66
C GLU A 59 -1.73 14.85 6.22
N VAL A 60 -0.78 14.19 6.88
CA VAL A 60 0.28 14.88 7.65
C VAL A 60 1.62 14.83 6.92
N PHE A 61 1.94 13.75 6.24
CA PHE A 61 3.22 13.63 5.53
C PHE A 61 3.22 14.43 4.22
N PRO A 62 4.40 14.84 3.73
CA PRO A 62 4.50 15.56 2.46
C PRO A 62 3.87 14.77 1.30
N HIS A 63 2.95 15.42 0.61
CA HIS A 63 2.31 14.92 -0.60
C HIS A 63 2.19 16.08 -1.60
N HIS A 64 2.43 15.80 -2.88
CA HIS A 64 2.42 16.83 -3.92
C HIS A 64 1.85 16.28 -5.24
N PRO A 65 1.07 17.08 -5.98
CA PRO A 65 0.56 16.70 -7.29
C PRO A 65 1.70 16.65 -8.31
N VAL A 66 1.77 15.57 -9.09
CA VAL A 66 2.77 15.38 -10.15
C VAL A 66 2.14 14.66 -11.34
N GLY A 67 1.90 15.41 -12.43
CA GLY A 67 1.38 14.82 -13.66
C GLY A 67 -0.05 14.31 -13.47
N VAL A 68 -0.24 12.99 -13.55
CA VAL A 68 -1.57 12.34 -13.55
C VAL A 68 -2.11 11.98 -12.16
N SER A 69 -1.31 12.16 -11.10
CA SER A 69 -1.68 11.78 -9.74
C SER A 69 -0.76 12.43 -8.69
N GLU A 70 -1.05 12.23 -7.41
CA GLU A 70 -0.27 12.79 -6.30
C GLU A 70 0.75 11.81 -5.71
N VAL A 71 1.98 12.25 -5.48
CA VAL A 71 3.00 11.41 -4.82
C VAL A 71 2.82 11.48 -3.32
N HIS A 72 2.80 10.30 -2.68
CA HIS A 72 2.66 10.17 -1.24
C HIS A 72 3.69 9.19 -0.69
N LEU A 73 4.12 9.42 0.55
CA LEU A 73 4.91 8.47 1.32
C LEU A 73 3.98 7.47 2.02
N ILE A 74 3.53 6.46 1.29
CA ILE A 74 2.47 5.53 1.72
C ILE A 74 2.96 4.50 2.74
N LEU A 75 4.26 4.17 2.73
CA LEU A 75 4.88 3.16 3.59
C LEU A 75 4.16 1.80 3.57
N GLY A 76 3.63 1.40 2.41
CA GLY A 76 2.84 0.18 2.28
C GLY A 76 3.66 -1.09 2.53
N THR A 77 4.96 -1.05 2.22
CA THR A 77 5.87 -2.16 2.56
C THR A 77 6.12 -2.25 4.07
N THR A 78 6.28 -1.12 4.75
CA THR A 78 6.35 -1.06 6.21
C THR A 78 5.09 -1.65 6.85
N LEU A 79 3.90 -1.22 6.40
CA LEU A 79 2.62 -1.74 6.91
C LEU A 79 2.50 -3.25 6.70
N LEU A 80 2.88 -3.74 5.52
CA LEU A 80 2.88 -5.16 5.19
C LEU A 80 3.80 -5.96 6.12
N LEU A 81 5.03 -5.49 6.33
CA LEU A 81 6.03 -6.19 7.15
C LEU A 81 5.63 -6.17 8.64
N ILE A 82 5.12 -5.05 9.13
CA ILE A 82 4.84 -4.86 10.55
C ILE A 82 3.50 -5.48 10.97
N PHE A 83 2.46 -5.38 10.14
CA PHE A 83 1.11 -5.81 10.51
C PHE A 83 0.62 -7.05 9.77
N GLY A 84 1.23 -7.37 8.63
CA GLY A 84 0.81 -8.44 7.72
C GLY A 84 -0.12 -7.93 6.61
N ALA A 85 -0.38 -8.78 5.62
CA ALA A 85 -1.10 -8.38 4.40
C ALA A 85 -2.56 -7.96 4.66
N ALA A 86 -3.28 -8.68 5.53
CA ALA A 86 -4.69 -8.39 5.77
C ALA A 86 -4.90 -7.04 6.51
N PRO A 87 -4.21 -6.77 7.63
CA PRO A 87 -4.39 -5.49 8.32
C PRO A 87 -3.85 -4.31 7.51
N ALA A 88 -2.75 -4.48 6.77
CA ALA A 88 -2.23 -3.43 5.87
C ALA A 88 -3.26 -3.08 4.78
N ALA A 89 -3.89 -4.08 4.16
CA ALA A 89 -4.92 -3.87 3.15
C ALA A 89 -6.16 -3.16 3.72
N ILE A 90 -6.64 -3.60 4.89
CA ILE A 90 -7.77 -2.94 5.57
C ILE A 90 -7.40 -1.50 5.93
N GLY A 91 -6.20 -1.28 6.47
CA GLY A 91 -5.71 0.04 6.84
C GLY A 91 -5.61 0.99 5.66
N LEU A 92 -5.08 0.53 4.53
CA LEU A 92 -4.98 1.31 3.30
C LEU A 92 -6.35 1.69 2.75
N ALA A 93 -7.29 0.74 2.70
CA ALA A 93 -8.65 1.02 2.24
C ALA A 93 -9.40 1.96 3.20
N ALA A 94 -9.40 1.66 4.50
CA ALA A 94 -10.13 2.45 5.48
C ALA A 94 -9.52 3.85 5.68
N GLY A 95 -8.20 3.98 5.70
CA GLY A 95 -7.52 5.26 5.82
C GLY A 95 -7.81 6.17 4.62
N LEU A 96 -7.75 5.60 3.41
CA LEU A 96 -8.16 6.30 2.19
C LEU A 96 -9.64 6.69 2.24
N LEU A 97 -10.53 5.81 2.70
CA LEU A 97 -11.97 6.10 2.79
C LEU A 97 -12.26 7.24 3.77
N VAL A 98 -11.62 7.22 4.94
CA VAL A 98 -11.75 8.30 5.93
C VAL A 98 -11.26 9.63 5.34
N GLN A 99 -10.10 9.63 4.67
CA GLN A 99 -9.63 10.82 3.96
C GLN A 99 -10.65 11.31 2.93
N SER A 100 -11.13 10.42 2.05
CA SER A 100 -12.10 10.79 1.01
C SER A 100 -13.44 11.27 1.59
N LEU A 101 -13.90 10.75 2.72
CA LEU A 101 -15.17 11.18 3.32
C LEU A 101 -15.10 12.56 3.97
N PHE A 102 -13.96 12.93 4.56
CA PHE A 102 -13.88 14.11 5.43
C PHE A 102 -12.96 15.22 4.92
N PHE A 103 -11.96 14.90 4.10
CA PHE A 103 -10.90 15.83 3.67
C PHE A 103 -10.84 16.01 2.16
N ALA A 104 -11.12 14.95 1.40
CA ALA A 104 -11.16 14.98 -0.07
C ALA A 104 -12.43 14.34 -0.67
N PRO A 105 -13.64 14.90 -0.44
CA PRO A 105 -14.91 14.36 -0.99
C PRO A 105 -14.94 14.21 -2.51
N GLN A 106 -14.16 15.03 -3.22
CA GLN A 106 -14.00 14.95 -4.67
C GLN A 106 -13.41 13.62 -5.16
N ASP A 107 -12.71 12.87 -4.29
CA ASP A 107 -12.11 11.59 -4.64
C ASP A 107 -13.06 10.41 -4.45
N LEU A 108 -14.20 10.59 -3.79
CA LEU A 108 -15.17 9.51 -3.53
C LEU A 108 -15.65 8.81 -4.82
N PRO A 109 -16.00 9.51 -5.92
CA PRO A 109 -16.34 8.85 -7.17
C PRO A 109 -15.20 7.96 -7.71
N GLN A 110 -13.96 8.34 -7.43
CA GLN A 110 -12.75 7.69 -7.93
C GLN A 110 -12.16 6.69 -6.94
N TYR A 111 -12.80 6.50 -5.79
CA TYR A 111 -12.30 5.67 -4.70
C TYR A 111 -11.92 4.27 -5.18
N GLY A 112 -12.66 3.69 -6.14
CA GLY A 112 -12.33 2.40 -6.73
C GLY A 112 -10.95 2.35 -7.40
N MET A 113 -10.57 3.41 -8.12
CA MET A 113 -9.24 3.48 -8.74
C MET A 113 -8.16 3.74 -7.69
N ASN A 114 -8.42 4.66 -6.75
CA ASN A 114 -7.47 5.03 -5.71
C ASN A 114 -7.17 3.84 -4.78
N VAL A 115 -8.20 3.10 -4.35
CA VAL A 115 -8.03 1.94 -3.48
C VAL A 115 -7.31 0.79 -4.21
N THR A 116 -7.60 0.56 -5.49
CA THR A 116 -6.90 -0.50 -6.25
C THR A 116 -5.45 -0.15 -6.53
N THR A 117 -5.14 1.14 -6.69
CA THR A 117 -3.76 1.66 -6.79
C THR A 117 -2.94 1.32 -5.55
N LEU A 118 -3.58 1.14 -4.40
CA LEU A 118 -2.92 0.71 -3.17
C LEU A 118 -2.90 -0.79 -2.99
N LEU A 119 -4.05 -1.44 -3.16
CA LEU A 119 -4.23 -2.83 -2.78
C LEU A 119 -3.60 -3.80 -3.77
N VAL A 120 -3.69 -3.54 -5.07
CA VAL A 120 -3.15 -4.47 -6.08
C VAL A 120 -1.62 -4.57 -5.96
N PRO A 121 -0.87 -3.46 -5.89
CA PRO A 121 0.57 -3.52 -5.63
C PRO A 121 0.92 -4.15 -4.28
N LEU A 122 0.12 -3.91 -3.24
CA LEU A 122 0.33 -4.54 -1.92
C LEU A 122 0.24 -6.07 -2.03
N PHE A 123 -0.76 -6.60 -2.73
CA PHE A 123 -0.93 -8.04 -2.89
C PHE A 123 0.20 -8.66 -3.72
N ALA A 124 0.59 -8.00 -4.81
CA ALA A 124 1.74 -8.42 -5.61
C ALA A 124 3.02 -8.45 -4.77
N THR A 125 3.23 -7.43 -3.94
CA THR A 125 4.37 -7.34 -3.02
C THR A 125 4.32 -8.41 -1.95
N ALA A 126 3.16 -8.72 -1.39
CA ALA A 126 2.98 -9.79 -0.41
C ALA A 126 3.30 -11.18 -0.99
N VAL A 127 2.96 -11.41 -2.26
CA VAL A 127 3.35 -12.64 -2.99
C VAL A 127 4.86 -12.66 -3.23
N LEU A 128 5.44 -11.55 -3.68
CA LEU A 128 6.88 -11.43 -3.92
C LEU A 128 7.71 -11.61 -2.65
N ALA A 129 7.23 -11.10 -1.51
CA ALA A 129 7.89 -11.21 -0.21
C ALA A 129 8.13 -12.67 0.19
N ARG A 130 7.27 -13.60 -0.22
CA ARG A 130 7.47 -15.05 0.03
C ARG A 130 8.63 -15.64 -0.77
N ARG A 131 9.02 -15.00 -1.88
CA ARG A 131 10.17 -15.41 -2.72
C ARG A 131 11.46 -14.68 -2.35
N VAL A 132 11.35 -13.42 -1.92
CA VAL A 132 12.50 -12.57 -1.58
C VAL A 132 13.00 -12.81 -0.15
N ILE A 133 12.10 -13.16 0.78
CA ILE A 133 12.45 -13.37 2.19
C ILE A 133 12.43 -14.88 2.49
N PRO A 134 13.58 -15.48 2.86
CA PRO A 134 13.66 -16.87 3.30
C PRO A 134 12.68 -17.21 4.41
N ALA A 135 12.16 -18.45 4.41
CA ALA A 135 11.18 -18.88 5.41
C ALA A 135 11.74 -18.87 6.83
N ASP A 136 13.02 -19.21 6.99
CA ASP A 136 13.78 -19.25 8.24
C ASP A 136 14.25 -17.87 8.74
N MET A 137 13.86 -16.78 8.06
CA MET A 137 14.26 -15.41 8.39
C MET A 137 13.10 -14.60 8.99
N ALA A 138 13.35 -13.97 10.14
CA ALA A 138 12.47 -12.97 10.74
C ALA A 138 12.63 -11.60 10.05
N TYR A 139 11.58 -10.77 10.05
CA TYR A 139 11.65 -9.49 9.35
C TYR A 139 12.62 -8.49 9.97
N VAL A 140 12.86 -8.57 11.29
CA VAL A 140 13.87 -7.74 11.95
C VAL A 140 15.31 -7.99 11.47
N ASP A 141 15.53 -9.07 10.72
CA ASP A 141 16.83 -9.45 10.16
C ASP A 141 16.92 -9.21 8.63
N LEU A 142 15.96 -8.48 8.05
CA LEU A 142 15.98 -8.14 6.64
C LEU A 142 17.18 -7.25 6.28
N SER A 143 17.78 -7.54 5.14
CA SER A 143 18.80 -6.71 4.52
C SER A 143 18.18 -5.57 3.70
N TYR A 144 18.97 -4.52 3.45
CA TYR A 144 18.59 -3.44 2.53
C TYR A 144 18.20 -3.96 1.14
N ALA A 145 18.91 -4.96 0.61
CA ALA A 145 18.60 -5.50 -0.70
C ALA A 145 17.20 -6.16 -0.75
N GLN A 146 16.73 -6.74 0.36
CA GLN A 146 15.39 -7.32 0.46
C GLN A 146 14.33 -6.24 0.60
N THR A 147 14.51 -5.25 1.48
CA THR A 147 13.55 -4.14 1.63
C THR A 147 13.47 -3.30 0.35
N PHE A 148 14.60 -3.05 -0.32
CA PHE A 148 14.65 -2.38 -1.61
C PHE A 148 13.84 -3.11 -2.69
N LYS A 149 13.99 -4.44 -2.82
CA LYS A 149 13.19 -5.24 -3.76
C LYS A 149 11.69 -5.13 -3.49
N LEU A 150 11.28 -5.08 -2.22
CA LEU A 150 9.88 -4.92 -1.84
C LEU A 150 9.37 -3.51 -2.15
N SER A 151 10.15 -2.46 -1.85
CA SER A 151 9.77 -1.08 -2.17
C SER A 151 9.65 -0.87 -3.68
N VAL A 152 10.60 -1.40 -4.48
CA VAL A 152 10.49 -1.39 -5.94
C VAL A 152 9.21 -2.09 -6.41
N ALA A 153 8.85 -3.23 -5.83
CA ALA A 153 7.63 -3.95 -6.21
C ALA A 153 6.36 -3.17 -5.87
N TYR A 154 6.30 -2.56 -4.69
CA TYR A 154 5.13 -1.82 -4.24
C TYR A 154 4.97 -0.51 -5.00
N GLN A 155 6.02 0.33 -5.00
CA GLN A 155 6.00 1.64 -5.64
C GLN A 155 5.99 1.54 -7.17
N GLY A 156 6.74 0.60 -7.74
CA GLY A 156 6.67 0.30 -9.16
C GLY A 156 5.27 -0.20 -9.54
N GLY A 157 4.64 -1.01 -8.69
CA GLY A 157 3.25 -1.41 -8.87
C GLY A 157 2.28 -0.23 -8.85
N ILE A 158 2.46 0.74 -7.94
CA ILE A 158 1.66 1.98 -7.90
C ILE A 158 1.82 2.75 -9.22
N VAL A 159 3.06 2.98 -9.67
CA VAL A 159 3.34 3.71 -10.92
C VAL A 159 2.70 3.00 -12.12
N LEU A 160 2.82 1.68 -12.20
CA LEU A 160 2.20 0.90 -13.27
C LEU A 160 0.67 0.96 -13.23
N TRP A 161 0.06 0.89 -12.04
CA TRP A 161 -1.40 0.94 -11.88
C TRP A 161 -1.96 2.34 -12.21
N VAL A 162 -1.28 3.41 -11.79
CA VAL A 162 -1.63 4.78 -12.17
C VAL A 162 -1.46 4.98 -13.67
N GLY A 163 -0.35 4.51 -14.26
CA GLY A 163 -0.12 4.57 -15.70
C GLY A 163 -1.21 3.82 -16.49
N PHE A 164 -1.67 2.67 -15.98
CA PHE A 164 -2.80 1.95 -16.55
C PHE A 164 -4.07 2.81 -16.56
N TRP A 165 -4.45 3.43 -15.44
CA TRP A 165 -5.65 4.28 -15.38
C TRP A 165 -5.52 5.52 -16.25
N ALA A 166 -4.35 6.15 -16.30
CA ALA A 166 -4.10 7.30 -17.15
C ALA A 166 -4.20 6.96 -18.65
N ILE A 167 -3.66 5.82 -19.07
CA ILE A 167 -3.81 5.35 -20.47
C ILE A 167 -5.26 4.96 -20.75
N TYR A 168 -5.94 4.31 -19.81
CA TYR A 168 -7.33 3.91 -19.97
C TYR A 168 -8.27 5.13 -20.08
N GLY A 169 -8.00 6.17 -19.30
CA GLY A 169 -8.72 7.44 -19.30
C GLY A 169 -8.46 8.27 -20.56
N HIS A 170 -7.22 8.73 -20.75
CA HIS A 170 -6.81 9.74 -21.74
C HIS A 170 -6.09 9.17 -22.98
N GLY A 171 -5.90 7.85 -23.08
CA GLY A 171 -5.22 7.22 -24.21
C GLY A 171 -3.69 7.38 -24.18
N VAL A 172 -3.04 7.10 -25.30
CA VAL A 172 -1.56 7.02 -25.41
C VAL A 172 -0.93 8.27 -26.02
N GLY A 173 -1.55 9.44 -25.85
CA GLY A 173 -1.01 10.71 -26.36
C GLY A 173 0.31 11.10 -25.70
N ALA A 174 1.16 11.83 -26.43
CA ALA A 174 2.51 12.20 -25.97
C ALA A 174 2.50 12.98 -24.63
N GLU A 175 1.55 13.90 -24.45
CA GLU A 175 1.38 14.67 -23.21
C GLU A 175 1.02 13.78 -22.01
N ASN A 176 0.15 12.78 -22.22
CA ASN A 176 -0.23 11.84 -21.17
C ASN A 176 0.95 10.93 -20.80
N LEU A 177 1.67 10.41 -21.79
CA LEU A 177 2.87 9.59 -21.56
C LEU A 177 3.98 10.39 -20.83
N ALA A 178 4.17 11.66 -21.16
CA ALA A 178 5.09 12.54 -20.44
C ALA A 178 4.66 12.77 -18.98
N SER A 179 3.35 12.92 -18.74
CA SER A 179 2.79 13.10 -17.39
C SER A 179 2.95 11.84 -16.54
N ILE A 180 2.70 10.65 -17.12
CA ILE A 180 2.97 9.34 -16.48
C ILE A 180 4.46 9.18 -16.19
N GLY A 181 5.33 9.56 -17.14
CA GLY A 181 6.78 9.52 -16.95
C GLY A 181 7.26 10.42 -15.81
N SER A 182 6.70 11.63 -15.71
CA SER A 182 7.00 12.57 -14.62
C SER A 182 6.56 12.03 -13.27
N PHE A 183 5.36 11.45 -13.19
CA PHE A 183 4.84 10.78 -12.00
C PHE A 183 5.75 9.62 -11.56
N GLY A 184 6.15 8.76 -12.52
CA GLY A 184 7.06 7.65 -12.27
C GLY A 184 8.42 8.10 -11.75
N ALA A 185 8.98 9.16 -12.34
CA ALA A 185 10.25 9.75 -11.90
C ALA A 185 10.17 10.28 -10.46
N ALA A 186 9.06 10.94 -10.09
CA ALA A 186 8.88 11.44 -8.73
C ALA A 186 8.80 10.30 -7.69
N TYR A 187 8.17 9.17 -8.03
CA TYR A 187 8.12 7.97 -7.18
C TYR A 187 9.48 7.27 -6.99
N MET A 188 10.49 7.54 -7.83
CA MET A 188 11.83 6.98 -7.63
C MET A 188 12.48 7.49 -6.34
N THR A 189 12.15 8.71 -5.92
CA THR A 189 12.59 9.23 -4.61
C THR A 189 12.01 8.39 -3.47
N VAL A 190 10.74 8.00 -3.57
CA VAL A 190 10.06 7.16 -2.58
C VAL A 190 10.67 5.76 -2.55
N VAL A 191 10.93 5.17 -3.73
CA VAL A 191 11.60 3.86 -3.87
C VAL A 191 12.96 3.82 -3.18
N LEU A 192 13.70 4.91 -3.19
CA LEU A 192 15.01 5.00 -2.56
C LEU A 192 14.91 5.26 -1.05
N LEU A 193 13.91 6.03 -0.61
CA LEU A 193 13.78 6.44 0.78
C LEU A 193 13.07 5.38 1.65
N GLU A 194 11.99 4.76 1.16
CA GLU A 194 11.17 3.82 1.92
C GLU A 194 11.96 2.62 2.47
N PRO A 195 12.91 1.99 1.74
CA PRO A 195 13.72 0.90 2.29
C PRO A 195 14.54 1.29 3.53
N LEU A 196 14.96 2.55 3.62
CA LEU A 196 15.67 3.07 4.80
C LEU A 196 14.71 3.22 5.99
N ILE A 197 13.48 3.68 5.73
CA ILE A 197 12.42 3.77 6.73
C ILE A 197 12.04 2.37 7.22
N ASP A 198 11.85 1.41 6.32
CA ASP A 198 11.59 0.00 6.66
C ASP A 198 12.65 -0.54 7.61
N LEU A 199 13.93 -0.39 7.27
CA LEU A 199 15.03 -0.86 8.11
C LEU A 199 15.07 -0.14 9.45
N ALA A 200 14.80 1.17 9.50
CA ALA A 200 14.75 1.92 10.75
C ALA A 200 13.61 1.44 11.66
N VAL A 201 12.42 1.20 11.09
CA VAL A 201 11.25 0.67 11.82
C VAL A 201 11.51 -0.76 12.31
N LEU A 202 12.10 -1.61 11.47
CA LEU A 202 12.47 -2.98 11.85
C LEU A 202 13.57 -3.01 12.91
N ALA A 203 14.56 -2.10 12.84
CA ALA A 203 15.58 -1.96 13.87
C ALA A 203 14.97 -1.48 15.20
N ALA A 204 14.00 -0.56 15.16
CA ALA A 204 13.24 -0.15 16.33
C ALA A 204 12.40 -1.30 16.92
N ALA A 205 11.78 -2.12 16.06
CA ALA A 205 11.10 -3.32 16.52
C ALA A 205 12.08 -4.31 17.17
N LYS A 206 13.26 -4.52 16.58
CA LYS A 206 14.32 -5.41 17.11
C LYS A 206 14.78 -5.02 18.51
N SER A 207 14.88 -3.72 18.80
CA SER A 207 15.24 -3.22 20.13
C SER A 207 14.12 -3.39 21.16
N TRP A 208 12.87 -3.59 20.71
CA TRP A 208 11.68 -3.69 21.55
C TRP A 208 11.15 -5.13 21.68
N ARG A 209 12.01 -6.06 22.13
CA ARG A 209 11.67 -7.49 22.30
C ARG A 209 10.43 -7.80 23.14
N ARG A 210 9.95 -6.86 23.96
CA ARG A 210 8.70 -7.01 24.73
C ARG A 210 7.45 -7.19 23.85
N LEU A 211 7.50 -6.79 22.59
CA LEU A 211 6.40 -6.97 21.63
C LEU A 211 6.41 -8.36 20.96
N GLN A 212 7.45 -9.17 21.19
CA GLN A 212 7.54 -10.52 20.67
C GLN A 212 6.40 -11.39 21.23
N GLY A 213 5.62 -12.01 20.33
CA GLY A 213 4.46 -12.81 20.70
C GLY A 213 3.19 -12.00 21.02
N SER A 214 3.23 -10.67 20.93
CA SER A 214 2.05 -9.84 21.09
C SER A 214 1.12 -9.89 19.86
N ALA A 215 -0.16 -9.59 20.07
CA ALA A 215 -1.13 -9.43 18.99
C ALA A 215 -0.92 -8.17 18.14
N VAL A 216 -0.04 -7.25 18.57
CA VAL A 216 0.16 -5.92 17.96
C VAL A 216 0.97 -6.00 16.67
N LEU A 217 1.94 -6.91 16.59
CA LEU A 217 2.85 -7.02 15.46
C LEU A 217 2.70 -8.38 14.79
N GLU A 218 3.02 -8.44 13.50
CA GLU A 218 3.00 -9.69 12.75
C GLU A 218 4.01 -10.69 13.32
N ARG A 219 3.62 -11.96 13.37
CA ARG A 219 4.45 -13.01 14.01
C ARG A 219 5.83 -13.09 13.37
N ARG A 220 5.87 -12.96 12.04
CA ARG A 220 7.10 -13.01 11.23
C ARG A 220 8.04 -11.82 11.48
N VAL A 221 7.61 -10.78 12.20
CA VAL A 221 8.50 -9.71 12.66
C VAL A 221 9.64 -10.28 13.49
N TYR A 222 9.36 -11.20 14.42
CA TYR A 222 10.36 -11.77 15.34
C TYR A 222 10.63 -13.26 15.14
N GLN A 223 9.89 -13.92 14.26
CA GLN A 223 9.97 -15.37 14.08
C GLN A 223 10.09 -15.71 12.59
N ALA A 224 10.70 -16.85 12.30
CA ALA A 224 10.57 -17.50 10.99
C ALA A 224 9.09 -17.83 10.68
N ALA A 225 8.78 -18.00 9.39
CA ALA A 225 7.44 -18.26 8.87
C ALA A 225 6.87 -19.61 9.29
#